data_AF-A0A7Z9JDR7-F1
#
_entry.id   AF-A0A7Z9JDR7-F1
#
_cell.length_a   1.000
_cell.length_b   1.000
_cell.length_c   1.000
_cell.angle_alpha   90.00
_cell.angle_beta   90.00
_cell.angle_gamma   90.00
#
_symmetry.space_group_name_H-M   'P 1'
#
loop_
_entity.id
_entity.type
_entity.pdbx_description
1 polymer ?
#
loop_
_entity_poly.entity_id
_entity_poly.type
_entity_poly.pdbx_seq_one_letter_code
_entity_poly.pdbx_strand_id
1 'polypeptide(L)'
;MNNDVGLSYTYQNIGRIYLESGKLKQARKYFDQAITIQQKTGEKYPLVNALLGIGEIYYVENNLSAAILYGKQAFQLAQETNAIRLITESSEFLYKVYSKTNHTKALEMYELYIKMRDSIANEENTRALIQQEYQYEYDKKAAADGIRNAETIKLKNIQLQTQKTRTNYLIIGVFIMLLFLILAIYNYRAKRIANKTLQDQKKTMEEKNKELERLSIVASKTENIILIMDPEGNVEWVNNSFVKLNNLTMEELIAERGPNIKTISNNPDMA
;
A
#
# COMPACT_ATOMS: atom_id res chain seq x y z
N MET A 1 3.70 12.87 -49.77
CA MET A 1 2.24 12.88 -49.95
C MET A 1 1.50 13.72 -48.90
N ASN A 2 1.87 13.75 -47.61
CA ASN A 2 1.12 14.54 -46.61
C ASN A 2 1.38 16.07 -46.57
N ASN A 3 2.54 16.54 -47.02
CA ASN A 3 2.85 17.98 -46.96
C ASN A 3 2.03 18.80 -47.97
N ASP A 4 1.82 18.26 -49.17
CA ASP A 4 1.14 18.98 -50.26
C ASP A 4 -0.34 19.23 -49.95
N VAL A 5 -1.03 18.26 -49.34
CA VAL A 5 -2.44 18.41 -48.92
C VAL A 5 -2.57 19.49 -47.84
N GLY A 6 -1.73 19.45 -46.80
CA GLY A 6 -1.74 20.49 -45.75
C GLY A 6 -1.40 21.88 -46.29
N LEU A 7 -0.45 21.97 -47.22
CA LEU A 7 -0.08 23.21 -47.89
C LEU A 7 -1.24 23.76 -48.74
N SER A 8 -1.99 22.88 -49.40
CA SER A 8 -3.17 23.25 -50.18
C SER A 8 -4.28 23.88 -49.33
N TYR A 9 -4.60 23.29 -48.17
CA TYR A 9 -5.54 23.88 -47.21
C TYR A 9 -5.06 25.24 -46.69
N THR A 10 -3.75 25.34 -46.43
CA THR A 10 -3.14 26.60 -45.98
C THR A 10 -3.31 27.69 -47.04
N TYR A 11 -3.05 27.39 -48.31
CA TYR A 11 -3.27 28.34 -49.40
C TYR A 11 -4.74 28.73 -49.58
N GLN A 12 -5.70 27.82 -49.40
CA GLN A 12 -7.13 28.18 -49.42
C GLN A 12 -7.49 29.16 -48.31
N ASN A 13 -7.03 28.91 -47.09
CA ASN A 13 -7.30 29.79 -45.95
C ASN A 13 -6.70 31.18 -46.17
N ILE A 14 -5.46 31.25 -46.68
CA ILE A 14 -4.82 32.52 -47.04
C ILE A 14 -5.61 33.22 -48.17
N GLY A 15 -6.03 32.48 -49.19
CA GLY A 15 -6.87 32.98 -50.28
C GLY A 15 -8.18 33.59 -49.77
N ARG A 16 -8.86 32.90 -48.84
CA ARG A 16 -10.09 33.36 -48.19
C ARG A 16 -9.89 34.66 -47.41
N ILE A 17 -8.83 34.74 -46.60
CA ILE A 17 -8.49 35.96 -45.85
C ILE A 17 -8.25 37.14 -46.80
N TYR A 18 -7.53 36.93 -47.90
CA TYR A 18 -7.31 37.98 -48.90
C TYR A 18 -8.60 38.39 -49.62
N LEU A 19 -9.50 37.43 -49.90
CA LEU A 19 -10.80 37.69 -50.52
C LEU A 19 -11.68 38.56 -49.61
N GLU A 20 -11.79 38.20 -48.33
CA GLU A 20 -12.51 38.97 -47.31
C GLU A 20 -11.91 40.37 -47.11
N SER A 21 -10.59 40.50 -47.29
CA SER A 21 -9.88 41.78 -47.28
C SER A 21 -10.02 42.59 -48.57
N GLY A 22 -10.81 42.14 -49.55
CA GLY A 22 -10.99 42.80 -50.85
C GLY A 22 -9.78 42.75 -51.79
N LYS A 23 -8.72 42.01 -51.42
CA LYS A 23 -7.46 41.89 -52.17
C LYS A 23 -7.57 40.75 -53.19
N LEU A 24 -8.41 40.96 -54.20
CA LEU A 24 -8.84 39.92 -55.15
C LEU A 24 -7.69 39.25 -55.93
N LYS A 25 -6.68 40.03 -56.35
CA LYS A 25 -5.53 39.49 -57.10
C LYS A 25 -4.70 38.53 -56.24
N GLN A 26 -4.48 38.88 -54.97
CA GLN A 26 -3.76 38.03 -54.02
C GLN A 26 -4.59 36.79 -53.71
N ALA A 27 -5.90 36.94 -53.45
CA ALA A 27 -6.80 35.82 -53.23
C ALA A 27 -6.74 34.81 -54.38
N ARG A 28 -6.86 35.30 -55.62
CA ARG A 28 -6.78 34.48 -56.85
C ARG A 28 -5.47 33.69 -56.91
N LYS A 29 -4.34 34.36 -56.68
CA LYS A 29 -3.01 33.71 -56.68
C LYS A 29 -2.96 32.52 -55.72
N TYR A 30 -3.46 32.66 -54.50
CA TYR A 30 -3.41 31.58 -53.52
C TYR A 30 -4.39 30.46 -53.83
N PHE A 31 -5.60 30.76 -54.34
CA PHE A 31 -6.51 29.72 -54.82
C PHE A 31 -5.94 28.95 -56.01
N ASP A 32 -5.29 29.61 -56.97
CA ASP A 32 -4.63 28.94 -58.11
C ASP A 32 -3.49 28.00 -57.65
N GLN A 33 -2.72 28.42 -56.63
CA GLN A 33 -1.70 27.57 -56.02
C GLN A 33 -2.32 26.34 -55.34
N ALA A 34 -3.45 26.50 -54.64
CA ALA A 34 -4.18 25.40 -54.03
C ALA A 34 -4.68 24.40 -55.09
N ILE A 35 -5.28 24.89 -56.18
CA ILE A 35 -5.78 24.09 -57.32
C ILE A 35 -4.65 23.30 -57.97
N THR A 36 -3.49 23.95 -58.22
CA THR A 36 -2.33 23.30 -58.84
C THR A 36 -1.84 22.12 -58.01
N ILE A 37 -1.86 22.25 -56.67
CA ILE A 37 -1.52 21.15 -55.78
C ILE A 37 -2.58 20.05 -55.83
N GLN A 38 -3.86 20.40 -55.76
CA GLN A 38 -4.95 19.42 -55.75
C GLN A 38 -5.00 18.60 -57.03
N GLN A 39 -4.77 19.22 -58.19
CA GLN A 39 -4.66 18.54 -59.47
C GLN A 39 -3.53 17.50 -59.50
N LYS A 40 -2.42 17.73 -58.78
CA LYS A 40 -1.33 16.75 -58.64
C LYS A 40 -1.69 15.62 -57.67
N THR A 41 -2.41 15.93 -56.60
CA THR A 41 -2.77 14.96 -55.56
C THR A 41 -4.02 14.12 -55.89
N GLY A 42 -4.87 14.58 -56.81
CA GLY A 42 -6.15 13.95 -57.14
C GLY A 42 -7.27 14.20 -56.12
N GLU A 43 -7.01 14.99 -55.08
CA GLU A 43 -7.95 15.28 -54.00
C GLU A 43 -9.09 16.19 -54.45
N LYS A 44 -10.31 15.66 -54.45
CA LYS A 44 -11.51 16.36 -54.89
C LYS A 44 -12.06 17.34 -53.85
N TYR A 45 -11.97 16.98 -52.56
CA TYR A 45 -12.55 17.78 -51.48
C TYR A 45 -11.96 19.20 -51.40
N PRO A 46 -10.63 19.38 -51.33
CA PRO A 46 -10.03 20.71 -51.21
C PRO A 46 -10.17 21.52 -52.53
N LEU A 47 -10.37 20.83 -53.66
CA LEU A 47 -10.61 21.44 -54.97
C LEU A 47 -11.95 22.15 -55.06
N VAL A 48 -13.01 21.61 -54.45
CA VAL A 48 -14.31 22.30 -54.38
C VAL A 48 -14.16 23.68 -53.74
N ASN A 49 -13.50 23.76 -52.59
CA ASN A 49 -13.34 25.01 -51.85
C ASN A 49 -12.53 26.06 -52.61
N ALA A 50 -11.46 25.64 -53.29
CA ALA A 50 -10.67 26.55 -54.12
C ALA A 50 -11.46 27.06 -55.34
N LEU A 51 -12.25 26.19 -55.98
CA LEU A 51 -13.14 26.58 -57.08
C LEU A 51 -14.23 27.55 -56.63
N LEU A 52 -14.84 27.33 -55.45
CA LEU A 52 -15.79 28.28 -54.86
C LEU A 52 -15.13 29.63 -54.56
N GLY A 53 -13.91 29.63 -54.03
CA GLY A 53 -13.13 30.85 -53.81
C GLY A 53 -12.88 31.65 -55.09
N ILE A 54 -12.53 30.97 -56.19
CA ILE A 54 -12.41 31.60 -57.52
C ILE A 54 -13.77 32.12 -58.02
N GLY A 55 -14.85 31.34 -57.83
CA GLY A 55 -16.21 31.75 -58.17
C GLY A 55 -16.62 33.01 -57.43
N GLU A 56 -16.33 33.12 -56.13
CA GLU A 56 -16.60 34.31 -55.32
C GLU A 56 -15.81 35.53 -55.79
N ILE A 57 -14.54 35.37 -56.18
CA ILE A 57 -13.77 36.47 -56.78
C ILE A 57 -14.50 37.01 -58.01
N TYR A 58 -14.91 36.14 -58.93
CA TYR A 58 -15.65 36.57 -60.12
C TYR A 58 -17.02 37.16 -59.79
N TYR A 59 -17.68 36.69 -58.75
CA TYR A 59 -18.92 37.28 -58.25
C TYR A 59 -18.70 38.71 -57.75
N VAL A 60 -17.62 38.97 -57.01
CA VAL A 60 -17.25 40.32 -56.55
C VAL A 60 -16.86 41.23 -57.72
N GLU A 61 -16.19 40.68 -58.74
CA GLU A 61 -15.88 41.38 -60.01
C GLU A 61 -17.12 41.59 -60.89
N ASN A 62 -18.32 41.18 -60.44
CA ASN A 62 -19.58 41.21 -61.16
C ASN A 62 -19.58 40.42 -62.49
N ASN A 63 -18.61 39.50 -62.67
CA ASN A 63 -18.58 38.56 -63.78
C ASN A 63 -19.40 37.31 -63.41
N LEU A 64 -20.73 37.47 -63.50
CA LEU A 64 -21.68 36.45 -63.07
C LEU A 64 -21.58 35.16 -63.90
N SER A 65 -21.23 35.25 -65.18
CA SER A 65 -21.03 34.08 -66.05
C SER A 65 -19.87 33.21 -65.59
N ALA A 66 -18.72 33.81 -65.26
CA ALA A 66 -17.58 33.09 -64.71
C ALA A 66 -17.88 32.54 -63.31
N ALA A 67 -18.56 33.32 -62.46
CA ALA A 67 -18.97 32.87 -61.13
C ALA A 67 -19.86 31.61 -61.21
N ILE A 68 -20.85 31.59 -62.12
CA ILE A 68 -21.70 30.41 -62.36
C ILE A 68 -20.85 29.22 -62.84
N LEU A 69 -19.92 29.44 -63.78
CA LEU A 69 -19.09 28.37 -64.33
C LEU A 69 -18.30 27.66 -63.21
N TYR A 70 -17.57 28.41 -62.39
CA TYR A 70 -16.78 27.86 -61.30
C TYR A 70 -17.67 27.26 -60.19
N GLY A 71 -18.80 27.89 -59.87
CA GLY A 71 -19.76 27.34 -58.92
C GLY A 71 -20.35 26.00 -59.37
N LYS A 72 -20.65 25.84 -60.67
CA LYS A 72 -21.15 24.57 -61.23
C LYS A 72 -20.08 23.47 -61.21
N GLN A 73 -18.82 23.81 -61.49
CA GLN A 73 -17.71 22.85 -61.39
C GLN A 73 -17.53 22.38 -59.94
N ALA A 74 -17.52 23.32 -58.99
CA ALA A 74 -17.45 23.02 -57.57
C ALA A 74 -18.62 22.13 -57.12
N PHE A 75 -19.85 22.46 -57.53
CA PHE A 75 -21.04 21.68 -57.22
C PHE A 75 -21.00 20.27 -57.78
N GLN A 76 -20.62 20.09 -59.05
CA GLN A 76 -20.50 18.77 -59.66
C GLN A 76 -19.47 17.91 -58.91
N LEU A 77 -18.32 18.50 -58.58
CA LEU A 77 -17.28 17.81 -57.84
C LEU A 77 -17.73 17.45 -56.41
N ALA A 78 -18.48 18.34 -55.75
CA ALA A 78 -19.09 18.08 -54.45
C ALA A 78 -20.05 16.88 -54.51
N GLN A 79 -20.87 16.78 -55.57
CA GLN A 79 -21.74 15.61 -55.81
C GLN A 79 -20.93 14.32 -56.00
N GLU A 80 -19.83 14.35 -56.75
CA GLU A 80 -18.96 13.17 -56.92
C GLU A 80 -18.32 12.69 -55.61
N THR A 81 -18.08 13.61 -54.67
CA THR A 81 -17.55 13.26 -53.34
C THR A 81 -18.62 12.80 -52.35
N ASN A 82 -19.91 12.95 -52.68
CA ASN A 82 -21.05 12.76 -51.76
C ASN A 82 -20.93 13.54 -50.44
N ALA A 83 -20.12 14.60 -50.40
CA ALA A 83 -19.91 15.39 -49.20
C ALA A 83 -21.06 16.39 -49.03
N ILE A 84 -22.03 16.07 -48.16
CA ILE A 84 -23.24 16.89 -47.89
C ILE A 84 -22.86 18.35 -47.60
N ARG A 85 -21.80 18.57 -46.81
CA ARG A 85 -21.28 19.91 -46.51
C ARG A 85 -20.86 20.68 -47.77
N LEU A 86 -20.10 20.06 -48.67
CA LEU A 86 -19.65 20.71 -49.91
C LEU A 86 -20.81 20.97 -50.89
N ILE A 87 -21.79 20.08 -50.92
CA ILE A 87 -23.02 20.25 -51.71
C ILE A 87 -23.82 21.45 -51.14
N THR A 88 -23.89 21.56 -49.82
CA THR A 88 -24.53 22.70 -49.13
C THR A 88 -23.85 24.02 -49.48
N GLU A 89 -22.53 24.11 -49.30
CA GLU A 89 -21.74 25.32 -49.59
C GLU A 89 -21.82 25.72 -51.08
N SER A 90 -21.73 24.73 -51.99
CA SER A 90 -21.79 24.99 -53.44
C SER A 90 -23.19 25.41 -53.92
N SER A 91 -24.25 24.82 -53.34
CA SER A 91 -25.64 25.18 -53.67
C SER A 91 -26.01 26.56 -53.12
N GLU A 92 -25.55 26.92 -51.92
CA GLU A 92 -25.69 28.28 -51.38
C GLU A 92 -25.02 29.32 -52.27
N PHE A 93 -23.78 29.05 -52.69
CA PHE A 93 -23.06 29.93 -53.62
C PHE A 93 -23.81 30.08 -54.95
N LEU A 94 -24.23 28.98 -55.57
CA LEU A 94 -24.98 29.03 -56.82
C LEU A 94 -26.33 29.74 -56.68
N TYR A 95 -27.05 29.56 -55.57
CA TYR A 95 -28.24 30.34 -55.24
C TYR A 95 -27.93 31.84 -55.23
N LYS A 96 -26.88 32.25 -54.51
CA LYS A 96 -26.44 33.64 -54.43
C LYS A 96 -26.14 34.23 -55.81
N VAL A 97 -25.49 33.48 -56.70
CA VAL A 97 -25.19 33.97 -58.06
C VAL A 97 -26.42 33.96 -58.98
N TYR A 98 -27.23 32.89 -58.95
CA TYR A 98 -28.43 32.79 -59.77
C TYR A 98 -29.51 33.78 -59.36
N SER A 99 -29.58 34.21 -58.10
CA SER A 99 -30.51 35.25 -57.66
C SER A 99 -30.42 36.55 -58.47
N LYS A 100 -29.24 36.83 -59.07
CA LYS A 100 -28.95 37.99 -59.92
C LYS A 100 -29.15 37.76 -61.42
N THR A 101 -29.35 36.52 -61.85
CA THR A 101 -29.31 36.15 -63.29
C THR A 101 -30.48 35.28 -63.74
N ASN A 102 -30.97 34.37 -62.90
CA ASN A 102 -32.02 33.41 -63.21
C ASN A 102 -32.74 32.95 -61.92
N HIS A 103 -33.92 33.50 -61.66
CA HIS A 103 -34.68 33.23 -60.44
C HIS A 103 -35.15 31.77 -60.32
N THR A 104 -35.44 31.09 -61.43
CA THR A 104 -35.84 29.66 -61.43
C THR A 104 -34.70 28.79 -60.92
N LYS A 105 -33.49 28.96 -61.47
CA LYS A 105 -32.31 28.24 -61.00
C LYS A 105 -31.91 28.64 -59.58
N ALA A 106 -32.15 29.89 -59.20
CA ALA A 106 -31.92 30.33 -57.83
C ALA A 106 -32.82 29.56 -56.85
N LEU A 107 -34.10 29.40 -57.18
CA LEU A 107 -35.04 28.64 -56.37
C LEU A 107 -34.61 27.16 -56.25
N GLU A 108 -34.26 26.52 -57.37
CA GLU A 108 -33.76 25.13 -57.36
C GLU A 108 -32.55 24.94 -56.44
N MET A 109 -31.57 25.86 -56.51
CA MET A 109 -30.37 25.80 -55.67
C MET A 109 -30.68 26.12 -54.20
N TYR A 110 -31.63 27.02 -53.94
CA TYR A 110 -32.07 27.34 -52.59
C TYR A 110 -32.77 26.16 -51.93
N GLU A 111 -33.70 25.50 -52.62
CA GLU A 111 -34.38 24.30 -52.11
C GLU A 111 -33.39 23.18 -51.77
N LEU A 112 -32.38 22.99 -52.64
CA LEU A 112 -31.32 22.03 -52.38
C LEU A 112 -30.46 22.43 -51.17
N TYR A 113 -30.06 23.70 -51.06
CA TYR A 113 -29.30 24.21 -49.92
C TYR A 113 -30.03 23.94 -48.59
N ILE A 114 -31.32 24.28 -48.51
CA ILE A 114 -32.13 24.06 -47.31
C ILE A 114 -32.21 22.57 -46.97
N LYS A 115 -32.50 21.71 -47.97
CA LYS A 115 -32.58 20.26 -47.77
C LYS A 115 -31.29 19.67 -47.21
N MET A 116 -30.13 20.11 -47.73
CA MET A 116 -28.83 19.60 -47.27
C MET A 116 -28.44 20.15 -45.89
N ARG A 117 -28.71 21.43 -45.62
CA ARG A 117 -28.49 22.06 -44.32
C ARG A 117 -29.26 21.35 -43.20
N ASP A 118 -30.53 21.04 -43.45
CA ASP A 118 -31.39 20.36 -42.48
C ASP A 118 -30.88 18.93 -42.21
N SER A 119 -30.32 18.26 -43.23
CA SER A 119 -29.67 16.95 -43.08
C SER A 119 -28.42 17.01 -42.18
N ILE A 120 -27.58 18.04 -42.31
CA ILE A 120 -26.38 18.23 -41.48
C ILE A 120 -26.78 18.44 -40.02
N ALA A 121 -27.74 19.33 -39.77
CA ALA A 121 -28.19 19.63 -38.41
C ALA A 121 -28.74 18.38 -37.69
N ASN A 122 -29.45 17.51 -38.43
CA ASN A 122 -29.97 16.26 -37.85
C ASN A 122 -28.84 15.27 -37.50
N GLU A 123 -27.80 15.17 -38.34
CA GLU A 123 -26.64 14.30 -38.07
C GLU A 123 -25.81 14.81 -36.88
N GLU A 124 -25.52 16.11 -36.82
CA GLU A 124 -24.76 16.72 -35.72
C GLU A 124 -25.47 16.56 -34.38
N ASN A 125 -26.78 16.83 -34.33
CA ASN A 125 -27.59 16.61 -33.14
C ASN A 125 -27.58 15.14 -32.69
N THR A 126 -27.67 14.21 -33.65
CA THR A 126 -27.60 12.76 -33.36
C THR A 126 -26.23 12.38 -32.78
N ARG A 127 -25.14 12.89 -33.36
CA ARG A 127 -23.78 12.64 -32.85
C ARG A 127 -23.55 13.24 -31.46
N ALA A 128 -24.03 14.47 -31.24
CA ALA A 128 -23.94 15.13 -29.94
C ALA A 128 -24.66 14.33 -28.85
N LEU A 129 -25.86 13.81 -29.16
CA LEU A 129 -26.61 12.95 -28.24
C LEU A 129 -25.84 11.67 -27.90
N ILE A 130 -25.34 10.95 -28.92
CA ILE A 130 -24.55 9.71 -28.72
C ILE A 130 -23.31 9.99 -27.86
N GLN A 131 -22.62 11.11 -28.12
CA GLN A 131 -21.42 11.47 -27.36
C GLN A 131 -21.75 11.81 -25.91
N GLN A 132 -22.88 12.49 -25.67
CA GLN A 132 -23.35 12.79 -24.32
C GLN A 132 -23.75 11.51 -23.56
N GLU A 133 -24.46 10.58 -24.20
CA GLU A 133 -24.80 9.28 -23.62
C GLU A 133 -23.55 8.46 -23.29
N TYR A 134 -22.58 8.42 -24.20
CA TYR A 134 -21.31 7.74 -23.98
C TYR A 134 -20.55 8.32 -22.78
N GLN A 135 -20.47 9.66 -22.69
CA GLN A 135 -19.82 10.33 -21.56
C GLN A 135 -20.53 10.01 -20.24
N TYR A 136 -21.86 10.05 -20.23
CA TYR A 136 -22.65 9.73 -19.05
C TYR A 136 -22.42 8.29 -18.56
N GLU A 137 -22.44 7.31 -19.47
CA GLU A 137 -22.16 5.90 -19.14
C GLU A 137 -20.72 5.69 -18.64
N TYR A 138 -19.76 6.39 -19.24
CA TYR A 138 -18.36 6.37 -18.79
C TYR A 138 -18.21 6.91 -17.36
N ASP A 139 -18.78 8.09 -17.08
CA ASP A 139 -18.70 8.73 -15.76
C ASP A 139 -19.37 7.88 -14.68
N LYS A 140 -20.52 7.27 -14.99
CA LYS A 140 -21.22 6.33 -14.09
C LYS A 140 -20.36 5.11 -13.77
N LYS A 141 -19.66 4.54 -14.76
CA LYS A 141 -18.76 3.40 -14.57
C LYS A 141 -17.52 3.78 -13.75
N ALA A 142 -16.90 4.92 -14.04
CA ALA A 142 -15.77 5.45 -13.30
C ALA A 142 -16.11 5.70 -11.82
N ALA A 143 -17.31 6.23 -11.54
CA ALA A 143 -17.80 6.39 -10.18
C ALA A 143 -17.99 5.05 -9.45
N ALA A 144 -18.56 4.04 -10.11
CA ALA A 144 -18.73 2.70 -9.54
C ALA A 144 -17.39 2.02 -9.25
N ASP A 145 -16.43 2.10 -10.17
CA ASP A 145 -15.08 1.55 -9.99
C ASP A 145 -14.33 2.27 -8.85
N GLY A 146 -14.50 3.59 -8.73
CA GLY A 146 -13.95 4.38 -7.63
C GLY A 146 -14.49 3.95 -6.25
N ILE A 147 -15.80 3.74 -6.14
CA ILE A 147 -16.44 3.24 -4.91
C ILE A 147 -15.90 1.85 -4.55
N ARG A 148 -15.82 0.94 -5.53
CA ARG A 148 -15.32 -0.42 -5.32
C ARG A 148 -13.86 -0.45 -4.87
N ASN A 149 -13.02 0.41 -5.45
CA ASN A 149 -11.63 0.55 -5.04
C ASN A 149 -11.51 1.10 -3.60
N ALA A 150 -12.32 2.09 -3.24
CA ALA A 150 -12.35 2.63 -1.88
C ALA A 150 -12.79 1.57 -0.84
N GLU A 151 -13.80 0.75 -1.15
CA GLU A 151 -14.19 -0.38 -0.31
C GLU A 151 -13.09 -1.42 -0.17
N THR A 152 -12.43 -1.77 -1.28
CA THR A 152 -11.34 -2.75 -1.29
C THR A 152 -10.15 -2.27 -0.45
N ILE A 153 -9.80 -0.98 -0.55
CA ILE A 153 -8.74 -0.38 0.27
C ILE A 153 -9.13 -0.41 1.76
N LYS A 154 -10.37 -0.06 2.11
CA LYS A 154 -10.87 -0.14 3.50
C LYS A 154 -10.79 -1.57 4.04
N LEU A 155 -11.26 -2.56 3.29
CA LEU A 155 -11.20 -3.97 3.69
C LEU A 155 -9.77 -4.45 3.88
N LYS A 156 -8.85 -4.10 2.97
CA LYS A 156 -7.43 -4.46 3.07
C LYS A 156 -6.77 -3.81 4.29
N ASN A 157 -7.12 -2.56 4.61
CA ASN A 157 -6.63 -1.88 5.80
C ASN A 157 -7.13 -2.53 7.10
N ILE A 158 -8.40 -2.95 7.13
CA ILE A 158 -8.96 -3.71 8.27
C ILE A 158 -8.23 -5.04 8.44
N GLN A 159 -8.02 -5.78 7.35
CA GLN A 159 -7.25 -7.03 7.37
C GLN A 159 -5.81 -6.83 7.86
N LEU A 160 -5.14 -5.77 7.39
CA LEU A 160 -3.77 -5.44 7.80
C LEU A 160 -3.68 -5.09 9.29
N GLN A 161 -4.65 -4.34 9.81
CA GLN A 161 -4.74 -4.03 11.24
C GLN A 161 -4.92 -5.30 12.07
N THR A 162 -5.83 -6.18 11.67
CA THR A 162 -6.03 -7.48 12.33
C THR A 162 -4.74 -8.33 12.30
N GLN A 163 -4.00 -8.34 11.19
CA GLN A 163 -2.73 -9.04 11.08
C GLN A 163 -1.66 -8.45 12.02
N LYS A 164 -1.52 -7.13 12.08
CA LYS A 164 -0.57 -6.46 13.00
C LYS A 164 -0.87 -6.79 14.46
N THR A 165 -2.15 -6.71 14.85
CA THR A 165 -2.58 -7.06 16.21
C THR A 165 -2.25 -8.51 16.54
N ARG A 166 -2.52 -9.46 15.64
CA ARG A 166 -2.15 -10.87 15.81
C ARG A 166 -0.63 -11.03 15.98
N THR A 167 0.17 -10.39 15.12
CA THR A 167 1.64 -10.45 15.21
C THR A 167 2.15 -9.87 16.52
N ASN A 168 1.59 -8.75 17.00
CA ASN A 168 1.96 -8.16 18.28
C ASN A 168 1.70 -9.11 19.46
N TYR A 169 0.55 -9.79 19.47
CA TYR A 169 0.28 -10.81 20.49
C TYR A 169 1.27 -11.98 20.45
N LEU A 170 1.66 -12.43 19.26
CA LEU A 170 2.70 -13.48 19.12
C LEU A 170 4.05 -13.02 19.67
N ILE A 171 4.47 -11.79 19.37
CA ILE A 171 5.72 -11.21 19.88
C ILE A 171 5.69 -11.16 21.41
N ILE A 172 4.60 -10.65 22.01
CA ILE A 172 4.43 -10.63 23.47
C ILE A 172 4.50 -12.05 24.05
N GLY A 173 3.84 -13.02 23.41
CA GLY A 173 3.89 -14.43 23.81
C GLY A 173 5.30 -15.01 23.80
N VAL A 174 6.11 -14.71 22.79
CA VAL A 174 7.52 -15.13 22.72
C VAL A 174 8.35 -14.51 23.84
N PHE A 175 8.16 -13.22 24.15
CA PHE A 175 8.83 -12.58 25.29
C PHE A 175 8.46 -13.20 26.64
N ILE A 176 7.18 -13.51 26.84
CA ILE A 176 6.71 -14.21 28.05
C ILE A 176 7.34 -15.60 28.14
N MET A 177 7.40 -16.34 27.03
CA MET A 177 8.03 -17.67 26.99
C MET A 177 9.53 -17.61 27.32
N LEU A 178 10.25 -16.63 26.77
CA LEU A 178 11.67 -16.39 27.09
C LEU A 178 11.86 -16.00 28.55
N LEU A 179 10.99 -15.19 29.12
CA LEU A 179 11.02 -14.83 30.54
C LEU A 179 10.87 -16.09 31.43
N PHE A 180 9.91 -16.96 31.12
CA PHE A 180 9.75 -18.24 31.83
C PHE A 180 10.96 -19.14 31.67
N LEU A 181 11.57 -19.20 30.48
CA LEU A 181 12.79 -19.96 30.23
C LEU A 181 13.95 -19.46 31.09
N ILE A 182 14.15 -18.13 31.16
CA ILE A 182 15.20 -17.50 31.98
C ILE A 182 14.97 -17.81 33.47
N LEU A 183 13.74 -17.66 33.97
CA LEU A 183 13.38 -17.99 35.35
C LEU A 183 13.60 -19.48 35.67
N ALA A 184 13.24 -20.38 34.74
CA ALA A 184 13.47 -21.81 34.90
C ALA A 184 14.96 -22.14 34.97
N ILE A 185 15.78 -21.56 34.10
CA ILE A 185 17.25 -21.72 34.12
C ILE A 185 17.84 -21.19 35.43
N TYR A 186 17.38 -20.02 35.88
CA TYR A 186 17.81 -19.42 37.15
C TYR A 186 17.49 -20.34 38.34
N ASN A 187 16.23 -20.77 38.47
CA ASN A 187 15.79 -21.66 39.54
C ASN A 187 16.51 -23.01 39.50
N TYR A 188 16.72 -23.57 38.32
CA TYR A 188 17.48 -24.82 38.16
C TYR A 188 18.93 -24.67 38.62
N ARG A 189 19.61 -23.57 38.25
CA ARG A 189 20.98 -23.29 38.71
C ARG A 189 21.05 -23.08 40.21
N ALA A 190 20.14 -22.29 40.78
CA ALA A 190 20.07 -22.05 42.22
C ALA A 190 19.88 -23.37 43.00
N LYS A 191 18.95 -24.22 42.54
CA LYS A 191 18.70 -25.54 43.13
C LYS A 191 19.92 -26.46 43.03
N ARG A 192 20.63 -26.45 41.90
CA ARG A 192 21.85 -27.24 41.71
C ARG A 192 22.96 -26.82 42.67
N ILE A 193 23.17 -25.53 42.86
CA ILE A 193 24.18 -24.99 43.80
C ILE A 193 23.79 -25.33 45.25
N ALA A 194 22.53 -25.13 45.61
CA ALA A 194 22.01 -25.47 46.94
C ALA A 194 22.17 -26.97 47.25
N ASN A 195 21.82 -27.85 46.31
CA ASN A 195 21.97 -29.30 46.47
C ASN A 195 23.43 -29.72 46.63
N LYS A 196 24.36 -29.10 45.89
CA LYS A 196 25.79 -29.38 46.05
C LYS A 196 26.28 -28.95 47.44
N THR A 197 25.92 -27.74 47.85
CA THR A 197 26.26 -27.21 49.18
C THR A 197 25.71 -28.10 50.30
N LEU A 198 24.47 -28.57 50.15
CA LEU A 198 23.83 -29.49 51.09
C LEU A 198 24.56 -30.84 51.16
N GLN A 199 25.03 -31.36 50.03
CA GLN A 199 25.81 -32.58 49.97
C GLN A 199 27.17 -32.42 50.67
N ASP A 200 27.85 -31.30 50.44
CA ASP A 200 29.12 -30.98 51.09
C ASP A 200 28.94 -30.85 52.62
N GLN A 201 27.90 -30.13 53.07
CA GLN A 201 27.54 -30.02 54.49
C GLN A 201 27.22 -31.38 55.12
N LYS A 202 26.47 -32.23 54.41
CA LYS A 202 26.15 -33.59 54.89
C LYS A 202 27.42 -34.40 55.09
N LYS A 203 28.36 -34.35 54.14
CA LYS A 203 29.64 -35.06 54.25
C LYS A 203 30.46 -34.57 55.44
N THR A 204 30.60 -33.25 55.62
CA THR A 204 31.30 -32.69 56.78
C THR A 204 30.62 -33.07 58.10
N MET A 205 29.28 -33.11 58.14
CA MET A 205 28.53 -33.55 59.32
C MET A 205 28.77 -35.03 59.63
N GLU A 206 28.80 -35.89 58.61
CA GLU A 206 29.12 -37.31 58.77
C GLU A 206 30.57 -37.53 59.26
N GLU A 207 31.53 -36.76 58.74
CA GLU A 207 32.93 -36.81 59.20
C GLU A 207 33.05 -36.38 60.67
N LYS A 208 32.42 -35.26 61.05
CA LYS A 208 32.36 -34.83 62.45
C LYS A 208 31.67 -35.84 63.36
N ASN A 209 30.56 -36.44 62.91
CA ASN A 209 29.86 -37.47 63.69
C ASN A 209 30.74 -38.71 63.89
N LYS A 210 31.46 -39.17 62.86
CA LYS A 210 32.42 -40.27 63.00
C LYS A 210 33.57 -39.94 63.95
N GLU A 211 34.08 -38.71 63.90
CA GLU A 211 35.12 -38.25 64.82
C GLU A 211 34.60 -38.20 66.26
N LEU A 212 33.42 -37.64 66.48
CA LEU A 212 32.74 -37.63 67.78
C LEU A 212 32.48 -39.04 68.31
N GLU A 213 32.04 -39.97 67.45
CA GLU A 213 31.87 -41.38 67.82
C GLU A 213 33.20 -42.02 68.24
N ARG A 214 34.28 -41.78 67.48
CA ARG A 214 35.62 -42.26 67.83
C ARG A 214 36.11 -41.68 69.17
N LEU A 215 35.95 -40.37 69.38
CA LEU A 215 36.30 -39.71 70.64
C LEU A 215 35.47 -40.25 71.80
N SER A 216 34.16 -40.46 71.59
CA SER A 216 33.26 -41.06 72.58
C SER A 216 33.67 -42.49 72.94
N ILE A 217 34.04 -43.33 71.96
CA ILE A 217 34.56 -44.68 72.22
C ILE A 217 35.88 -44.63 73.00
N VAL A 218 36.80 -43.74 72.62
CA VAL A 218 38.08 -43.57 73.34
C VAL A 218 37.82 -43.12 74.77
N ALA A 219 36.95 -42.13 75.00
CA ALA A 219 36.56 -41.67 76.33
C ALA A 219 35.84 -42.76 77.15
N SER A 220 35.03 -43.60 76.51
CA SER A 220 34.33 -44.73 77.13
C SER A 220 35.28 -45.86 77.55
N LYS A 221 36.38 -46.07 76.81
CA LYS A 221 37.30 -47.22 76.99
C LYS A 221 38.63 -46.89 77.68
N THR A 222 38.99 -45.62 77.84
CA THR A 222 40.21 -45.24 78.57
C THR A 222 40.18 -45.71 80.02
N GLU A 223 41.33 -46.12 80.56
CA GLU A 223 41.49 -46.56 81.95
C GLU A 223 41.34 -45.42 82.95
N ASN A 224 41.55 -44.18 82.51
CA ASN A 224 41.30 -43.00 83.33
C ASN A 224 39.80 -42.83 83.56
N ILE A 225 39.44 -42.41 84.77
CA ILE A 225 38.07 -42.01 85.09
C ILE A 225 37.72 -40.74 84.33
N ILE A 226 36.63 -40.78 83.58
CA ILE A 226 36.04 -39.59 82.94
C ILE A 226 34.63 -39.38 83.48
N LEU A 227 34.39 -38.16 83.92
CA LEU A 227 33.11 -37.64 84.39
C LEU A 227 32.76 -36.41 83.54
N ILE A 228 31.61 -36.41 82.88
CA ILE A 228 31.08 -35.25 82.15
C ILE A 228 29.94 -34.66 82.98
N MET A 229 29.91 -33.34 83.07
CA MET A 229 28.95 -32.60 83.88
C MET A 229 28.39 -31.41 83.08
N ASP A 230 27.19 -30.98 83.45
CA ASP A 230 26.60 -29.73 82.98
C ASP A 230 27.31 -28.50 83.61
N PRO A 231 27.05 -27.27 83.13
CA PRO A 231 27.62 -26.05 83.71
C PRO A 231 27.28 -25.84 85.19
N GLU A 232 26.19 -26.42 85.68
CA GLU A 232 25.72 -26.37 87.07
C GLU A 232 26.40 -27.43 87.98
N GLY A 233 27.24 -28.31 87.40
CA GLY A 233 28.01 -29.33 88.10
C GLY A 233 27.26 -30.64 88.32
N ASN A 234 26.13 -30.88 87.65
CA ASN A 234 25.44 -32.16 87.67
C ASN A 234 26.10 -33.15 86.72
N VAL A 235 26.24 -34.39 87.17
CA VAL A 235 26.83 -35.47 86.39
C VAL A 235 25.90 -35.87 85.26
N GLU A 236 26.36 -35.73 84.02
CA GLU A 236 25.63 -36.10 82.81
C GLU A 236 26.09 -37.44 82.22
N TRP A 237 27.34 -37.84 82.45
CA TRP A 237 27.86 -39.10 81.94
C TRP A 237 29.14 -39.55 82.68
N VAL A 238 29.30 -40.86 82.83
CA VAL A 238 30.52 -41.51 83.36
C VAL A 238 31.00 -42.59 82.42
N ASN A 239 32.31 -42.79 82.32
CA ASN A 239 32.87 -43.86 81.49
C ASN A 239 32.92 -45.22 82.21
N ASN A 240 33.23 -46.29 81.46
CA ASN A 240 33.28 -47.65 82.03
C ASN A 240 34.32 -47.81 83.14
N SER A 241 35.41 -47.04 83.10
CA SER A 241 36.44 -47.09 84.13
C SER A 241 35.98 -46.49 85.45
N PHE A 242 35.14 -45.44 85.42
CA PHE A 242 34.45 -44.94 86.61
C PHE A 242 33.61 -46.05 87.26
N VAL A 243 32.79 -46.75 86.45
CA VAL A 243 31.91 -47.82 86.93
C VAL A 243 32.71 -48.98 87.51
N LYS A 244 33.77 -49.43 86.82
CA LYS A 244 34.63 -50.53 87.29
C LYS A 244 35.35 -50.21 88.59
N LEU A 245 35.85 -48.99 88.75
CA LEU A 245 36.67 -48.63 89.91
C LEU A 245 35.82 -48.29 91.14
N ASN A 246 34.69 -47.60 90.95
CA ASN A 246 33.78 -47.23 92.03
C ASN A 246 32.72 -48.30 92.32
N ASN A 247 32.58 -49.30 91.43
CA ASN A 247 31.56 -50.34 91.48
C ASN A 247 30.13 -49.77 91.58
N LEU A 248 29.90 -48.63 90.94
CA LEU A 248 28.64 -47.89 90.91
C LEU A 248 28.36 -47.44 89.47
N THR A 249 27.17 -47.72 88.97
CA THR A 249 26.66 -47.15 87.72
C THR A 249 26.31 -45.67 87.91
N MET A 250 26.09 -44.94 86.81
CA MET A 250 25.67 -43.53 86.86
C MET A 250 24.37 -43.35 87.65
N GLU A 251 23.39 -44.21 87.40
CA GLU A 251 22.08 -44.16 88.06
C GLU A 251 22.21 -44.44 89.57
N GLU A 252 23.06 -45.39 89.94
CA GLU A 252 23.36 -45.70 91.35
C GLU A 252 24.15 -44.57 92.03
N LEU A 253 25.12 -43.95 91.33
CA LEU A 253 25.85 -42.79 91.85
C LEU A 253 24.91 -41.64 92.19
N ILE A 254 23.97 -41.34 91.28
CA ILE A 254 22.98 -40.27 91.47
C ILE A 254 22.02 -40.63 92.60
N ALA A 255 21.61 -41.90 92.70
CA ALA A 255 20.71 -42.36 93.75
C ALA A 255 21.36 -42.34 95.15
N GLU A 256 22.64 -42.71 95.26
CA GLU A 256 23.36 -42.77 96.54
C GLU A 256 23.91 -41.43 97.00
N ARG A 257 24.41 -40.60 96.06
CA ARG A 257 25.18 -39.39 96.38
C ARG A 257 24.61 -38.10 95.81
N GLY A 258 23.47 -38.18 95.13
CA GLY A 258 22.86 -37.05 94.45
C GLY A 258 23.53 -36.74 93.11
N PRO A 259 22.87 -35.91 92.27
CA PRO A 259 23.32 -35.68 90.90
C PRO A 259 24.49 -34.71 90.78
N ASN A 260 24.82 -33.92 91.81
CA ASN A 260 25.76 -32.81 91.71
C ASN A 260 27.14 -33.16 92.29
N ILE A 261 28.20 -32.68 91.67
CA ILE A 261 29.57 -32.96 92.11
C ILE A 261 29.84 -32.52 93.56
N LYS A 262 29.16 -31.46 94.01
CA LYS A 262 29.27 -30.98 95.39
C LYS A 262 28.76 -32.00 96.41
N THR A 263 27.75 -32.80 96.04
CA THR A 263 27.19 -33.84 96.91
C THR A 263 27.94 -35.17 96.78
N ILE A 264 28.62 -35.40 95.64
CA ILE A 264 29.41 -36.60 95.37
C ILE A 264 30.83 -36.54 95.96
N SER A 265 31.40 -35.33 96.07
CA SER A 265 32.77 -35.08 96.51
C SER A 265 32.92 -35.19 98.03
N ASN A 266 33.98 -35.88 98.48
CA ASN A 266 34.35 -35.95 99.90
C ASN A 266 35.31 -34.82 100.32
N ASN A 267 35.58 -33.85 99.45
CA ASN A 267 36.45 -32.72 99.74
C ASN A 267 35.62 -31.59 100.40
N PRO A 268 35.93 -31.17 101.64
CA PRO A 268 35.18 -30.12 102.35
C PRO A 268 35.21 -28.75 101.66
N ASP A 269 36.16 -28.49 100.75
CA ASP A 269 36.22 -27.24 99.97
C ASP A 269 35.32 -27.25 98.71
N MET A 270 34.68 -28.38 98.40
CA MET A 270 33.77 -28.51 97.24
C MET A 270 32.30 -28.66 97.63
N ALA A 271 31.96 -28.79 98.92
CA ALA A 271 30.58 -28.86 99.40
C ALA A 271 29.91 -27.48 99.38
#